data_AF-A0AAD1M9Q6-F1
#
_entry.id   AF-A0AAD1M9Q6-F1
#
_cell.length_a   1.000
_cell.length_b   1.000
_cell.length_c   1.000
_cell.angle_alpha   90.00
_cell.angle_beta   90.00
_cell.angle_gamma   90.00
#
_symmetry.space_group_name_H-M   'P 1'
#
loop_
_entity.id
_entity.type
_entity.pdbx_description
1 polymer ?
#
loop_
_entity_poly.entity_id
_entity_poly.type
_entity_poly.pdbx_seq_one_letter_code
_entity_poly.pdbx_strand_id
1 'polypeptide(L)'
;MVPTAPIGVKVSDGWFQRVKLTNPEGKVIAGALNRARTAFNVTEPLGYGVEYTWDGSVVGRDGKAVPVSGSFSTVVPTTQVNGRFQLADGQVVGVAAPIIIQFDASISDKASVERALKVTTEPKVEGSWAWLPDEVGGSRVHWRTKEYYPPGTKVHVDARLYGVPFGDGAYGAQDSTLTFEIGRRQVVKAEASSHRIQVLDGAGAVIMDFPCSYGEGDVDRNVTRSGIHVVTEKYEDFYMTNPAAGYANIRERFAVRISNNGEFIHANPASSGAQGNSNVTNGCINLSTEDAEQYFNTAIYGDPVEVTGTRIQLSYADGDIWDWAIPWDEWKSMSALTSEASPAGIPSTAPATPSGAPQPVGGPGR
;
A
#
# COMPACT_ATOMS: atom_id res chain seq x y z
N MET A 1 5.54 -15.39 -26.32
CA MET A 1 5.29 -16.07 -25.01
C MET A 1 5.54 -15.09 -23.87
N VAL A 2 4.93 -15.25 -22.70
CA VAL A 2 5.28 -14.42 -21.53
C VAL A 2 6.65 -14.84 -20.99
N PRO A 3 7.46 -13.90 -20.46
CA PRO A 3 8.85 -14.17 -20.06
C PRO A 3 9.00 -15.12 -18.87
N THR A 4 7.92 -15.34 -18.11
CA THR A 4 7.86 -16.23 -16.95
C THR A 4 7.21 -17.58 -17.24
N ALA A 5 6.79 -17.83 -18.49
CA ALA A 5 6.24 -19.13 -18.87
C ALA A 5 7.29 -20.24 -18.70
N PRO A 6 6.90 -21.46 -18.31
CA PRO A 6 7.81 -22.60 -18.30
C PRO A 6 8.36 -22.87 -19.71
N ILE A 7 9.65 -22.58 -19.92
CA ILE A 7 10.33 -22.80 -21.20
C ILE A 7 11.29 -23.99 -21.07
N GLY A 8 11.19 -24.94 -22.00
CA GLY A 8 12.07 -26.09 -22.04
C GLY A 8 11.92 -26.91 -23.32
N VAL A 9 12.82 -27.87 -23.48
CA VAL A 9 12.84 -28.81 -24.60
C VAL A 9 12.98 -30.24 -24.08
N LYS A 10 12.28 -31.17 -24.72
CA LYS A 10 12.27 -32.60 -24.37
C LYS A 10 12.68 -33.45 -25.57
N VAL A 11 13.34 -34.57 -25.29
CA VAL A 11 13.65 -35.62 -26.27
C VAL A 11 13.01 -36.93 -25.85
N SER A 12 12.42 -37.63 -26.82
CA SER A 12 11.72 -38.91 -26.64
C SER A 12 12.66 -40.12 -26.77
N ASP A 13 13.51 -40.13 -27.81
CA ASP A 13 14.28 -41.32 -28.24
C ASP A 13 15.79 -41.09 -28.26
N GLY A 14 16.30 -40.43 -27.22
CA GLY A 14 17.71 -40.08 -27.12
C GLY A 14 18.02 -39.26 -25.87
N TRP A 15 19.21 -38.67 -25.83
CA TRP A 15 19.62 -37.76 -24.76
C TRP A 15 20.36 -36.55 -25.32
N PHE A 16 20.23 -35.40 -24.66
CA PHE A 16 20.97 -34.20 -24.99
C PHE A 16 22.48 -34.40 -24.77
N GLN A 17 23.29 -34.17 -25.80
CA GLN A 17 24.73 -33.98 -25.65
C GLN A 17 25.02 -32.54 -25.20
N ARG A 18 24.42 -31.57 -25.89
CA ARG A 18 24.47 -30.15 -25.57
C ARG A 18 23.11 -29.53 -25.84
N VAL A 19 22.73 -28.57 -25.01
CA VAL A 19 21.57 -27.71 -25.26
C VAL A 19 21.84 -26.38 -24.57
N LYS A 20 21.60 -25.29 -25.29
CA LYS A 20 21.63 -23.94 -24.75
C LYS A 20 20.54 -23.10 -25.41
N LEU A 21 20.06 -22.13 -24.67
CA LEU A 21 19.20 -21.05 -25.15
C LEU A 21 20.01 -19.77 -25.11
N THR A 22 20.00 -18.98 -26.18
CA THR A 22 20.71 -17.69 -26.25
C THR A 22 19.79 -16.57 -26.69
N ASN A 23 20.06 -15.36 -26.21
CA ASN A 23 19.47 -14.13 -26.75
C ASN A 23 20.29 -13.60 -27.97
N PRO A 24 19.86 -12.52 -28.64
CA PRO A 24 20.55 -11.98 -29.81
C PRO A 24 21.96 -11.44 -29.51
N GLU A 25 22.22 -11.01 -28.27
CA GLU A 25 23.53 -10.58 -27.80
C GLU A 25 24.48 -11.75 -27.49
N GLY A 26 24.02 -12.99 -27.63
CA GLY A 26 24.80 -14.21 -27.38
C GLY A 26 24.90 -14.61 -25.91
N LYS A 27 24.18 -13.94 -24.99
CA LYS A 27 24.08 -14.36 -23.58
C LYS A 27 23.39 -15.72 -23.52
N VAL A 28 24.05 -16.68 -22.89
CA VAL A 28 23.47 -17.99 -22.58
C VAL A 28 22.51 -17.84 -21.40
N ILE A 29 21.30 -18.35 -21.57
CA ILE A 29 20.26 -18.37 -20.54
C ILE A 29 20.44 -19.61 -19.67
N ALA A 30 20.39 -19.40 -18.35
CA ALA A 30 20.48 -20.45 -17.36
C ALA A 30 19.34 -21.46 -17.52
N GLY A 31 19.70 -22.73 -17.45
CA GLY A 31 18.73 -23.81 -17.39
C GLY A 31 19.38 -25.12 -16.93
N ALA A 32 18.53 -26.08 -16.59
CA ALA A 32 18.93 -27.36 -16.01
C ALA A 32 18.46 -28.54 -16.86
N LEU A 33 19.38 -29.47 -17.09
CA LEU A 33 19.05 -30.81 -17.59
C LEU A 33 18.55 -31.69 -16.44
N ASN A 34 17.54 -32.50 -16.70
CA ASN A 34 17.21 -33.60 -15.78
C ASN A 34 18.32 -34.66 -15.76
N ARG A 35 18.29 -35.56 -14.77
CA ARG A 35 19.29 -36.62 -14.61
C ARG A 35 19.42 -37.54 -15.84
N ALA A 36 18.30 -37.83 -16.49
CA ALA A 36 18.26 -38.67 -17.70
C ALA A 36 18.76 -37.94 -18.96
N ARG A 37 19.01 -36.62 -18.88
CA ARG A 37 19.34 -35.74 -20.01
C ARG A 37 18.32 -35.80 -21.14
N THR A 38 17.05 -36.02 -20.79
CA THR A 38 15.93 -36.06 -21.72
C THR A 38 15.06 -34.80 -21.69
N ALA A 39 15.29 -33.90 -20.73
CA ALA A 39 14.59 -32.63 -20.63
C ALA A 39 15.55 -31.54 -20.16
N PHE A 40 15.47 -30.37 -20.79
CA PHE A 40 16.12 -29.14 -20.36
C PHE A 40 15.04 -28.10 -20.05
N ASN A 41 15.12 -27.43 -18.91
CA ASN A 41 14.22 -26.36 -18.52
C ASN A 41 15.02 -25.10 -18.19
N VAL A 42 14.55 -23.95 -18.64
CA VAL A 42 15.08 -22.63 -18.27
C VAL A 42 14.81 -22.37 -16.79
N THR A 43 15.77 -21.76 -16.09
CA THR A 43 15.73 -21.53 -14.64
C THR A 43 15.87 -20.06 -14.24
N GLU A 44 15.88 -19.14 -15.20
CA GLU A 44 15.79 -17.70 -14.96
C GLU A 44 14.63 -17.10 -15.78
N PRO A 45 13.99 -16.01 -15.33
CA PRO A 45 13.02 -15.30 -16.16
C PRO A 45 13.69 -14.76 -17.43
N LEU A 46 12.95 -14.79 -18.54
CA LEU A 46 13.41 -14.21 -19.81
C LEU A 46 13.16 -12.69 -19.83
N GLY A 47 13.72 -11.97 -20.81
CA GLY A 47 13.43 -10.57 -21.05
C GLY A 47 12.19 -10.38 -21.95
N TYR A 48 11.58 -9.19 -21.90
CA TYR A 48 10.49 -8.80 -22.80
C TYR A 48 10.99 -8.44 -24.21
N GLY A 49 10.22 -8.80 -25.23
CA GLY A 49 10.48 -8.44 -26.62
C GLY A 49 11.77 -9.01 -27.20
N VAL A 50 12.27 -10.11 -26.66
CA VAL A 50 13.52 -10.75 -27.07
C VAL A 50 13.22 -12.01 -27.89
N GLU A 51 13.91 -12.18 -29.01
CA GLU A 51 13.98 -13.46 -29.72
C GLU A 51 15.08 -14.35 -29.12
N TYR A 52 14.71 -15.56 -28.72
CA TYR A 52 15.62 -16.55 -28.18
C TYR A 52 15.80 -17.70 -29.15
N THR A 53 17.03 -18.23 -29.23
CA THR A 53 17.37 -19.32 -30.15
C THR A 53 17.96 -20.50 -29.40
N TRP A 54 17.44 -21.69 -29.69
CA TRP A 54 17.98 -22.97 -29.24
C TRP A 54 19.14 -23.40 -30.13
N ASP A 55 20.21 -23.89 -29.49
CA ASP A 55 21.33 -24.54 -30.16
C ASP A 55 21.80 -25.75 -29.34
N GLY A 56 22.10 -26.85 -30.02
CA GLY A 56 22.55 -28.06 -29.35
C GLY A 56 22.53 -29.29 -30.23
N SER A 57 22.65 -30.44 -29.58
CA SER A 57 22.55 -31.74 -30.23
C SER A 57 21.99 -32.79 -29.28
N VAL A 58 21.24 -33.71 -29.86
CA VAL A 58 20.69 -34.91 -29.22
C VAL A 58 21.32 -36.12 -29.90
N VAL A 59 21.65 -37.16 -29.13
CA VAL A 59 22.04 -38.46 -29.68
C VAL A 59 20.91 -39.46 -29.50
N GLY A 60 20.50 -40.05 -30.62
CA GLY A 60 19.53 -41.13 -30.64
C GLY A 60 20.12 -42.47 -30.25
N ARG A 61 19.27 -43.48 -30.04
CA ARG A 61 19.72 -44.86 -29.75
C ARG A 61 20.52 -45.50 -30.88
N ASP A 62 20.40 -44.98 -32.09
CA ASP A 62 21.19 -45.36 -33.27
C ASP A 62 22.61 -44.77 -33.26
N GLY A 63 22.96 -43.99 -32.23
CA GLY A 63 24.26 -43.34 -32.08
C GLY A 63 24.43 -42.09 -32.95
N LYS A 64 23.41 -41.67 -33.71
CA LYS A 64 23.50 -40.50 -34.58
C LYS A 64 23.13 -39.24 -33.82
N ALA A 65 23.91 -38.19 -34.03
CA ALA A 65 23.63 -36.86 -33.49
C ALA A 65 22.68 -36.10 -34.43
N VAL A 66 21.63 -35.50 -33.85
CA VAL A 66 20.67 -34.63 -34.52
C VAL A 66 20.77 -33.24 -33.90
N PRO A 67 20.83 -32.16 -34.70
CA PRO A 67 20.87 -30.81 -34.16
C PRO A 67 19.59 -30.44 -33.43
N VAL A 68 19.73 -29.69 -32.34
CA VAL A 68 18.62 -28.99 -31.68
C VAL A 68 18.65 -27.56 -32.19
N SER A 69 17.63 -27.16 -32.93
CA SER A 69 17.47 -25.80 -33.44
C SER A 69 16.01 -25.35 -33.34
N GLY A 70 15.81 -24.05 -33.21
CA GLY A 70 14.50 -23.42 -33.14
C GLY A 70 14.60 -22.06 -32.48
N SER A 71 13.63 -21.18 -32.74
CA SER A 71 13.55 -19.89 -32.06
C SER A 71 12.13 -19.59 -31.60
N PHE A 72 12.01 -18.65 -30.68
CA PHE A 72 10.75 -18.07 -30.26
C PHE A 72 10.97 -16.65 -29.75
N SER A 73 9.91 -15.83 -29.75
CA SER A 73 9.97 -14.49 -29.19
C SER A 73 9.11 -14.37 -27.92
N THR A 74 9.61 -13.59 -26.97
CA THR A 74 8.81 -13.13 -25.83
C THR A 74 7.89 -11.97 -26.24
N VAL A 75 6.81 -11.78 -25.48
CA VAL A 75 5.86 -10.69 -25.71
C VAL A 75 6.55 -9.33 -25.64
N VAL A 76 6.12 -8.38 -26.47
CA VAL A 76 6.54 -6.98 -26.44
C VAL A 76 5.42 -6.19 -25.74
N PRO A 77 5.58 -5.76 -24.48
CA PRO A 77 4.59 -4.94 -23.80
C PRO A 77 4.43 -3.59 -24.51
N THR A 78 3.20 -3.07 -24.57
CA THR A 78 2.96 -1.67 -24.96
C THR A 78 3.45 -0.71 -23.89
N THR A 79 3.36 -1.11 -22.63
CA THR A 79 3.84 -0.39 -21.45
C THR A 79 4.27 -1.39 -20.38
N GLN A 80 5.32 -1.07 -19.65
CA GLN A 80 5.73 -1.81 -18.45
C GLN A 80 5.36 -0.97 -17.23
N VAL A 81 4.51 -1.51 -16.36
CA VAL A 81 3.92 -0.81 -15.21
C VAL A 81 4.70 -1.18 -13.95
N ASN A 82 5.11 -0.18 -13.18
CA ASN A 82 5.76 -0.37 -11.87
C ASN A 82 4.73 -0.24 -10.75
N GLY A 83 4.82 -1.13 -9.76
CA GLY A 83 4.16 -0.97 -8.47
C GLY A 83 5.17 -0.59 -7.39
N ARG A 84 4.78 0.26 -6.46
CA ARG A 84 5.61 0.67 -5.31
C ARG A 84 4.85 0.54 -4.01
N PHE A 85 5.53 -0.03 -3.01
CA PHE A 85 5.05 -0.03 -1.62
C PHE A 85 5.29 1.34 -0.97
N GLN A 86 4.41 1.72 -0.05
CA GLN A 86 4.58 2.92 0.78
C GLN A 86 5.49 2.69 1.99
N LEU A 87 5.63 1.44 2.44
CA LEU A 87 6.50 1.03 3.54
C LEU A 87 7.88 0.58 3.03
N ALA A 88 8.87 0.62 3.92
CA ALA A 88 10.20 0.07 3.69
C ALA A 88 10.39 -1.31 4.35
N ASP A 89 11.31 -2.12 3.80
CA ASP A 89 11.72 -3.37 4.43
C ASP A 89 12.29 -3.13 5.84
N GLY A 90 11.87 -3.97 6.78
CA GLY A 90 12.26 -3.91 8.20
C GLY A 90 11.57 -2.81 9.01
N GLN A 91 10.66 -2.03 8.42
CA GLN A 91 9.93 -1.00 9.14
C GLN A 91 9.02 -1.61 10.23
N VAL A 92 8.91 -0.92 11.36
CA VAL A 92 7.96 -1.26 12.43
C VAL A 92 6.80 -0.26 12.40
N VAL A 93 5.57 -0.75 12.32
CA VAL A 93 4.36 0.07 12.16
C VAL A 93 3.27 -0.29 13.18
N GLY A 94 2.28 0.58 13.34
CA GLY A 94 1.15 0.37 14.23
C GLY A 94 0.16 -0.67 13.71
N VAL A 95 -0.78 -1.03 14.59
CA VAL A 95 -1.69 -2.18 14.40
C VAL A 95 -2.78 -1.97 13.33
N ALA A 96 -2.88 -0.78 12.74
CA ALA A 96 -3.85 -0.44 11.70
C ALA A 96 -3.19 -0.10 10.35
N ALA A 97 -1.88 -0.29 10.21
CA ALA A 97 -1.17 0.00 8.95
C ALA A 97 -1.68 -0.87 7.77
N PRO A 98 -2.20 -0.28 6.68
CA PRO A 98 -2.47 -1.05 5.48
C PRO A 98 -1.18 -1.36 4.72
N ILE A 99 -1.24 -2.30 3.79
CA ILE A 99 -0.22 -2.48 2.74
C ILE A 99 -0.75 -1.77 1.50
N ILE A 100 -0.02 -0.77 0.98
CA ILE A 100 -0.44 0.01 -0.19
C ILE A 100 0.51 -0.28 -1.33
N ILE A 101 -0.03 -0.64 -2.50
CA ILE A 101 0.72 -0.68 -3.75
C ILE A 101 0.14 0.39 -4.67
N GLN A 102 0.95 1.42 -4.93
CA GLN A 102 0.65 2.44 -5.93
C GLN A 102 1.30 2.04 -7.26
N PHE A 103 0.50 2.00 -8.34
CA PHE A 103 1.00 1.78 -9.69
C PHE A 103 1.21 3.11 -10.42
N ASP A 104 2.14 3.15 -11.38
CA ASP A 104 2.43 4.31 -12.23
C ASP A 104 1.59 4.37 -13.53
N ALA A 105 0.53 3.55 -13.60
CA ALA A 105 -0.44 3.53 -14.69
C ALA A 105 -1.81 3.00 -14.20
N SER A 106 -2.85 3.25 -14.98
CA SER A 106 -4.15 2.58 -14.81
C SER A 106 -4.06 1.09 -15.19
N ILE A 107 -4.76 0.25 -14.44
CA ILE A 107 -4.79 -1.21 -14.62
C ILE A 107 -6.19 -1.64 -15.06
N SER A 108 -6.28 -2.25 -16.23
CA SER A 108 -7.54 -2.76 -16.78
C SER A 108 -7.88 -4.15 -16.25
N ASP A 109 -6.90 -5.05 -16.15
CA ASP A 109 -7.07 -6.41 -15.60
C ASP A 109 -6.57 -6.48 -14.14
N LYS A 110 -7.29 -5.78 -13.26
CA LYS A 110 -7.05 -5.76 -11.81
C LYS A 110 -7.05 -7.17 -11.19
N ALA A 111 -7.86 -8.09 -11.74
CA ALA A 111 -7.95 -9.47 -11.25
C ALA A 111 -6.67 -10.27 -11.51
N SER A 112 -6.06 -10.16 -12.68
CA SER A 112 -4.77 -10.83 -12.96
C SER A 112 -3.65 -10.31 -12.07
N VAL A 113 -3.64 -9.01 -11.79
CA VAL A 113 -2.68 -8.39 -10.87
C VAL A 113 -2.89 -8.88 -9.44
N GLU A 114 -4.12 -8.85 -8.92
CA GLU A 114 -4.41 -9.26 -7.54
C GLU A 114 -4.07 -10.73 -7.27
N ARG A 115 -4.26 -11.64 -8.25
CA ARG A 115 -3.83 -13.05 -8.12
C ARG A 115 -2.32 -13.23 -7.98
N ALA A 116 -1.54 -12.27 -8.45
CA ALA A 116 -0.08 -12.27 -8.34
C ALA A 116 0.42 -11.69 -7.02
N LEU A 117 -0.49 -11.16 -6.18
CA LEU A 117 -0.18 -10.62 -4.87
C LEU A 117 -0.45 -11.66 -3.78
N LYS A 118 0.51 -11.85 -2.89
CA LYS A 118 0.38 -12.76 -1.75
C LYS A 118 0.87 -12.10 -0.48
N VAL A 119 0.00 -12.05 0.54
CA VAL A 119 0.34 -11.62 1.89
C VAL A 119 0.48 -12.85 2.79
N THR A 120 1.57 -12.91 3.54
CA THR A 120 1.83 -13.92 4.55
C THR A 120 2.03 -13.24 5.89
N THR A 121 1.29 -13.66 6.91
CA THR A 121 1.33 -13.10 8.27
C THR A 121 1.65 -14.17 9.30
N GLU A 122 2.46 -13.82 10.29
CA GLU A 122 2.79 -14.66 11.44
C GLU A 122 2.63 -13.87 12.74
N PRO A 123 1.62 -14.16 13.59
CA PRO A 123 0.58 -15.17 13.40
C PRO A 123 -0.34 -14.87 12.20
N LYS A 124 -0.98 -15.92 11.68
CA LYS A 124 -1.90 -15.79 10.54
C LYS A 124 -3.13 -14.99 10.94
N VAL A 125 -3.44 -13.96 10.16
CA VAL A 125 -4.62 -13.10 10.32
C VAL A 125 -5.47 -13.06 9.05
N GLU A 126 -6.78 -12.85 9.20
CA GLU A 126 -7.69 -12.64 8.07
C GLU A 126 -7.50 -11.22 7.51
N GLY A 127 -7.35 -11.11 6.19
CA GLY A 127 -7.30 -9.83 5.48
C GLY A 127 -7.61 -9.99 3.99
N SER A 128 -7.82 -8.87 3.31
CA SER A 128 -8.25 -8.81 1.90
C SER A 128 -7.62 -7.64 1.19
N TRP A 129 -7.34 -7.83 -0.10
CA TRP A 129 -7.06 -6.72 -1.01
C TRP A 129 -8.35 -5.98 -1.35
N ALA A 130 -8.23 -4.69 -1.63
CA ALA A 130 -9.27 -3.82 -2.14
C ALA A 130 -8.66 -2.82 -3.14
N TRP A 131 -9.30 -2.67 -4.29
CA TRP A 131 -8.91 -1.66 -5.28
C TRP A 131 -9.61 -0.35 -4.94
N LEU A 132 -8.81 0.64 -4.55
CA LEU A 132 -9.31 1.98 -4.26
C LEU A 132 -9.47 2.77 -5.56
N PRO A 133 -10.17 3.93 -5.52
CA PRO A 133 -10.23 4.84 -6.65
C PRO A 133 -8.82 5.16 -7.15
N ASP A 134 -8.67 5.17 -8.47
CA ASP A 134 -7.40 5.50 -9.11
C ASP A 134 -6.99 6.94 -8.75
N GLU A 135 -5.69 7.13 -8.54
CA GLU A 135 -5.10 8.45 -8.32
C GLU A 135 -4.54 9.03 -9.62
N VAL A 136 -4.06 10.28 -9.57
CA VAL A 136 -3.35 10.91 -10.69
C VAL A 136 -2.17 10.04 -11.18
N GLY A 137 -1.51 9.33 -10.25
CA GLY A 137 -0.39 8.45 -10.56
C GLY A 137 -0.79 7.11 -11.21
N GLY A 138 -2.05 6.68 -11.11
CA GLY A 138 -2.52 5.39 -11.61
C GLY A 138 -3.37 4.63 -10.61
N SER A 139 -3.65 3.36 -10.93
CA SER A 139 -4.41 2.49 -10.05
C SER A 139 -3.65 2.20 -8.75
N ARG A 140 -4.39 1.84 -7.70
CA ARG A 140 -3.82 1.45 -6.41
C ARG A 140 -4.64 0.34 -5.76
N VAL A 141 -3.96 -0.49 -5.00
CA VAL A 141 -4.59 -1.60 -4.27
C VAL A 141 -4.04 -1.63 -2.84
N HIS A 142 -4.95 -1.72 -1.88
CA HIS A 142 -4.63 -1.76 -0.46
C HIS A 142 -4.98 -3.13 0.10
N TRP A 143 -4.18 -3.63 1.04
CA TRP A 143 -4.53 -4.79 1.86
C TRP A 143 -4.63 -4.36 3.31
N ARG A 144 -5.70 -4.79 3.98
CA ARG A 144 -5.79 -4.72 5.44
C ARG A 144 -6.41 -5.98 6.01
N THR A 145 -6.19 -6.16 7.30
CA THR A 145 -6.85 -7.16 8.11
C THR A 145 -8.30 -6.78 8.41
N LYS A 146 -9.10 -7.78 8.77
CA LYS A 146 -10.47 -7.56 9.26
C LYS A 146 -10.52 -6.76 10.55
N GLU A 147 -9.62 -7.09 11.48
CA GLU A 147 -9.42 -6.45 12.79
C GLU A 147 -7.96 -5.98 12.88
N TYR A 148 -7.64 -5.03 13.77
CA TYR A 148 -6.26 -4.58 13.94
C TYR A 148 -5.30 -5.76 14.15
N TYR A 149 -4.11 -5.65 13.59
CA TYR A 149 -3.08 -6.68 13.73
C TYR A 149 -2.76 -6.96 15.22
N PRO A 150 -2.50 -8.23 15.58
CA PRO A 150 -1.82 -8.55 16.82
C PRO A 150 -0.42 -7.91 16.86
N PRO A 151 0.01 -7.32 17.99
CA PRO A 151 1.38 -6.85 18.17
C PRO A 151 2.42 -7.95 17.92
N GLY A 152 3.55 -7.57 17.32
CA GLY A 152 4.62 -8.50 16.94
C GLY A 152 4.34 -9.33 15.69
N THR A 153 3.21 -9.10 14.99
CA THR A 153 2.92 -9.80 13.74
C THR A 153 3.98 -9.47 12.70
N LYS A 154 4.59 -10.49 12.10
CA LYS A 154 5.48 -10.35 10.96
C LYS A 154 4.67 -10.44 9.69
N VAL A 155 4.92 -9.53 8.76
CA VAL A 155 4.19 -9.46 7.49
C VAL A 155 5.18 -9.54 6.34
N HIS A 156 4.93 -10.45 5.40
CA HIS A 156 5.67 -10.58 4.15
C HIS A 156 4.70 -10.50 2.97
N VAL A 157 5.07 -9.72 1.96
CA VAL A 157 4.29 -9.54 0.73
C VAL A 157 5.15 -9.94 -0.46
N ASP A 158 4.65 -10.87 -1.27
CA ASP A 158 5.17 -11.17 -2.60
C ASP A 158 4.25 -10.53 -3.64
N ALA A 159 4.77 -9.59 -4.43
CA ALA A 159 4.12 -9.05 -5.62
C ALA A 159 4.83 -9.59 -6.87
N ARG A 160 4.37 -10.73 -7.39
CA ARG A 160 4.99 -11.45 -8.51
C ARG A 160 4.51 -10.92 -9.87
N LEU A 161 4.77 -9.64 -10.11
CA LEU A 161 4.19 -8.89 -11.22
C LEU A 161 4.92 -9.08 -12.55
N TYR A 162 6.19 -9.54 -12.54
CA TYR A 162 6.92 -9.73 -13.79
C TYR A 162 6.27 -10.81 -14.65
N GLY A 163 6.02 -10.51 -15.92
CA GLY A 163 5.31 -11.41 -16.84
C GLY A 163 3.79 -11.43 -16.69
N VAL A 164 3.21 -10.71 -15.71
CA VAL A 164 1.76 -10.66 -15.48
C VAL A 164 1.12 -9.63 -16.42
N PRO A 165 0.07 -10.01 -17.17
CA PRO A 165 -0.69 -9.05 -17.99
C PRO A 165 -1.54 -8.15 -17.10
N PHE A 166 -1.48 -6.84 -17.33
CA PHE A 166 -2.27 -5.82 -16.63
C PHE A 166 -3.49 -5.36 -17.46
N GLY A 167 -3.71 -5.98 -18.63
CA GLY A 167 -4.69 -5.58 -19.63
C GLY A 167 -4.12 -4.63 -20.68
N ASP A 168 -4.78 -4.51 -21.84
CA ASP A 168 -4.44 -3.55 -22.92
C ASP A 168 -2.97 -3.58 -23.40
N GLY A 169 -2.33 -4.76 -23.33
CA GLY A 169 -0.93 -4.96 -23.70
C GLY A 169 0.09 -4.50 -22.65
N ALA A 170 -0.36 -3.96 -21.52
CA ALA A 170 0.48 -3.61 -20.38
C ALA A 170 0.88 -4.86 -19.59
N TYR A 171 2.10 -4.84 -19.04
CA TYR A 171 2.63 -5.90 -18.20
C TYR A 171 3.39 -5.33 -16.99
N GLY A 172 3.49 -6.11 -15.91
CA GLY A 172 4.31 -5.72 -14.77
C GLY A 172 5.80 -5.65 -15.13
N ALA A 173 6.45 -4.55 -14.75
CA ALA A 173 7.84 -4.27 -15.07
C ALA A 173 8.83 -5.19 -14.33
N GLN A 174 8.51 -5.55 -13.09
CA GLN A 174 9.36 -6.36 -12.21
C GLN A 174 8.55 -6.96 -11.04
N ASP A 175 9.09 -8.01 -10.43
CA ASP A 175 8.62 -8.46 -9.12
C ASP A 175 8.98 -7.45 -8.02
N SER A 176 8.25 -7.46 -6.92
CA SER A 176 8.60 -6.70 -5.72
C SER A 176 8.21 -7.47 -4.46
N THR A 177 8.93 -7.21 -3.38
CA THR A 177 8.67 -7.81 -2.07
C THR A 177 8.68 -6.74 -0.99
N LEU A 178 7.96 -6.99 0.10
CA LEU A 178 7.99 -6.15 1.29
C LEU A 178 7.95 -7.04 2.54
N THR A 179 8.81 -6.79 3.51
CA THR A 179 8.81 -7.44 4.81
C THR A 179 8.83 -6.40 5.93
N PHE A 180 7.86 -6.43 6.83
CA PHE A 180 7.76 -5.47 7.93
C PHE A 180 7.17 -6.13 9.17
N GLU A 181 7.19 -5.41 10.30
CA GLU A 181 6.68 -5.90 11.58
C GLU A 181 5.65 -4.94 12.18
N ILE A 182 4.65 -5.51 12.84
CA ILE A 182 3.68 -4.78 13.63
C ILE A 182 4.26 -4.57 15.03
N GLY A 183 4.41 -3.31 15.43
CA GLY A 183 4.93 -2.92 16.74
C GLY A 183 3.91 -3.10 17.87
N ARG A 184 4.04 -2.26 18.90
CA ARG A 184 3.10 -2.25 20.03
C ARG A 184 1.69 -1.85 19.59
N ARG A 185 0.67 -2.40 20.27
CA ARG A 185 -0.69 -1.88 20.22
C ARG A 185 -0.75 -0.57 21.02
N GLN A 186 -1.10 0.50 20.33
CA GLN A 186 -1.47 1.78 20.90
C GLN A 186 -2.72 2.25 20.15
N VAL A 187 -3.79 2.59 20.86
CA VAL A 187 -5.05 3.05 20.26
C VAL A 187 -5.42 4.39 20.86
N VAL A 188 -5.76 5.34 20.01
CA VAL A 188 -6.24 6.64 20.48
C VAL A 188 -7.77 6.66 20.42
N LYS A 189 -8.42 6.99 21.53
CA LYS A 189 -9.87 7.19 21.64
C LYS A 189 -10.16 8.68 21.71
N ALA A 190 -10.94 9.17 20.75
CA ALA A 190 -11.17 10.58 20.54
C ALA A 190 -12.68 10.87 20.41
N GLU A 191 -13.38 10.91 21.55
CA GLU A 191 -14.80 11.26 21.58
C GLU A 191 -14.96 12.77 21.58
N ALA A 192 -15.43 13.34 20.46
CA ALA A 192 -15.42 14.78 20.23
C ALA A 192 -16.27 15.58 21.24
N SER A 193 -17.36 14.98 21.75
CA SER A 193 -18.22 15.61 22.76
C SER A 193 -17.64 15.61 24.18
N SER A 194 -16.59 14.81 24.42
CA SER A 194 -15.96 14.71 25.75
C SER A 194 -14.94 15.81 26.02
N HIS A 195 -14.42 16.47 24.96
CA HIS A 195 -13.26 17.37 25.03
C HIS A 195 -12.00 16.69 25.61
N ARG A 196 -11.93 15.37 25.53
CA ARG A 196 -10.79 14.55 25.95
C ARG A 196 -10.28 13.71 24.79
N ILE A 197 -8.99 13.43 24.81
CA ILE A 197 -8.37 12.38 24.00
C ILE A 197 -7.63 11.42 24.93
N GLN A 198 -7.83 10.12 24.73
CA GLN A 198 -7.19 9.09 25.53
C GLN A 198 -6.30 8.21 24.68
N VAL A 199 -5.09 7.92 25.16
CA VAL A 199 -4.17 6.96 24.54
C VAL A 199 -4.18 5.70 25.39
N LEU A 200 -4.52 4.58 24.76
CA LEU A 200 -4.63 3.27 25.40
C LEU A 200 -3.47 2.37 24.96
N ASP A 201 -2.92 1.62 25.91
CA ASP A 201 -1.90 0.61 25.64
C ASP A 201 -2.49 -0.73 25.15
N GLY A 202 -1.62 -1.73 24.97
CA GLY A 202 -2.01 -3.05 24.50
C GLY A 202 -2.91 -3.84 25.45
N ALA A 203 -2.93 -3.52 26.74
CA ALA A 203 -3.84 -4.10 27.72
C ALA A 203 -5.19 -3.36 27.79
N GLY A 204 -5.30 -2.21 27.10
CA GLY A 204 -6.47 -1.33 27.15
C GLY A 204 -6.44 -0.35 28.32
N ALA A 205 -5.31 -0.21 29.02
CA ALA A 205 -5.17 0.78 30.07
C ALA A 205 -4.94 2.17 29.46
N VAL A 206 -5.58 3.19 30.03
CA VAL A 206 -5.36 4.59 29.65
C VAL A 206 -3.99 5.02 30.18
N ILE A 207 -3.05 5.27 29.27
CA ILE A 207 -1.69 5.72 29.58
C ILE A 207 -1.52 7.23 29.42
N MET A 208 -2.42 7.88 28.67
CA MET A 208 -2.54 9.33 28.56
C MET A 208 -4.00 9.72 28.49
N ASP A 209 -4.37 10.80 29.17
CA ASP A 209 -5.72 11.38 29.14
C ASP A 209 -5.58 12.91 29.13
N PHE A 210 -5.76 13.52 27.96
CA PHE A 210 -5.47 14.94 27.75
C PHE A 210 -6.75 15.74 27.52
N PRO A 211 -6.85 16.97 28.06
CA PRO A 211 -7.84 17.94 27.60
C PRO A 211 -7.52 18.33 26.16
N CYS A 212 -8.53 18.34 25.30
CA CYS A 212 -8.35 18.74 23.91
C CYS A 212 -9.51 19.59 23.39
N SER A 213 -9.28 20.28 22.27
CA SER A 213 -10.32 20.94 21.49
C SER A 213 -10.36 20.30 20.11
N TYR A 214 -11.53 19.83 19.70
CA TYR A 214 -11.77 19.32 18.35
C TYR A 214 -12.11 20.47 17.39
N GLY A 215 -12.57 20.11 16.19
CA GLY A 215 -13.16 21.05 15.25
C GLY A 215 -14.50 21.64 15.73
N GLU A 216 -14.72 22.94 15.49
CA GLU A 216 -15.90 23.70 15.95
C GLU A 216 -17.23 23.16 15.39
N GLY A 217 -17.19 22.57 14.19
CA GLY A 217 -18.33 21.92 13.55
C GLY A 217 -19.40 22.84 12.97
N ASP A 218 -19.18 24.16 12.99
CA ASP A 218 -20.02 25.22 12.40
C ASP A 218 -20.18 25.07 10.87
N VAL A 219 -19.13 24.57 10.20
CA VAL A 219 -19.12 24.21 8.77
C VAL A 219 -18.45 22.86 8.56
N ASP A 220 -18.71 22.19 7.42
CA ASP A 220 -18.22 20.81 7.17
C ASP A 220 -16.71 20.65 7.26
N ARG A 221 -15.94 21.66 6.83
CA ARG A 221 -14.47 21.65 6.95
C ARG A 221 -13.98 21.73 8.40
N ASN A 222 -14.82 22.21 9.33
CA ASN A 222 -14.50 22.38 10.73
C ASN A 222 -15.02 21.21 11.58
N VAL A 223 -15.55 20.16 10.97
CA VAL A 223 -15.92 18.93 11.67
C VAL A 223 -14.75 17.97 11.63
N THR A 224 -14.16 17.63 12.78
CA THR A 224 -13.26 16.46 12.86
C THR A 224 -14.03 15.23 12.38
N ARG A 225 -13.51 14.49 11.41
CA ARG A 225 -14.21 13.32 10.89
C ARG A 225 -14.35 12.25 11.97
N SER A 226 -15.52 11.61 12.05
CA SER A 226 -15.71 10.39 12.82
C SER A 226 -15.16 9.21 12.03
N GLY A 227 -14.82 8.12 12.72
CA GLY A 227 -14.26 6.92 12.12
C GLY A 227 -12.82 6.67 12.53
N ILE A 228 -12.29 5.55 12.04
CA ILE A 228 -10.95 5.09 12.37
C ILE A 228 -9.96 5.71 11.38
N HIS A 229 -9.20 6.66 11.89
CA HIS A 229 -8.08 7.28 11.20
C HIS A 229 -6.81 6.44 11.42
N VAL A 230 -5.81 6.64 10.56
CA VAL A 230 -4.50 5.99 10.69
C VAL A 230 -3.42 7.04 10.72
N VAL A 231 -2.58 7.00 11.75
CA VAL A 231 -1.40 7.87 11.85
C VAL A 231 -0.49 7.62 10.66
N THR A 232 -0.03 8.68 10.01
CA THR A 232 0.92 8.61 8.89
C THR A 232 2.21 9.33 9.21
N GLU A 233 2.35 10.58 8.77
CA GLU A 233 3.53 11.42 8.96
C GLU A 233 3.46 12.16 10.30
N LYS A 234 4.63 12.55 10.82
CA LYS A 234 4.70 13.46 11.96
C LYS A 234 5.81 14.48 11.79
N TYR A 235 5.57 15.70 12.27
CA TYR A 235 6.47 16.84 12.15
C TYR A 235 6.66 17.50 13.53
N GLU A 236 7.90 17.61 13.97
CA GLU A 236 8.21 18.31 15.23
C GLU A 236 7.93 19.82 15.11
N ASP A 237 8.28 20.40 13.96
CA ASP A 237 8.06 21.79 13.60
C ASP A 237 7.57 21.87 12.15
N PHE A 238 6.38 22.42 11.94
CA PHE A 238 5.67 22.42 10.67
C PHE A 238 4.98 23.76 10.46
N TYR A 239 5.15 24.38 9.30
CA TYR A 239 4.42 25.58 8.95
C TYR A 239 3.26 25.22 8.03
N MET A 240 2.05 25.54 8.48
CA MET A 240 0.79 25.20 7.86
C MET A 240 0.17 26.44 7.22
N THR A 241 -0.33 26.27 5.99
CA THR A 241 -1.14 27.28 5.31
C THR A 241 -2.46 26.68 4.90
N ASN A 242 -3.56 27.30 5.31
CA ASN A 242 -4.91 26.94 4.91
C ASN A 242 -5.68 28.21 4.48
N PRO A 243 -5.69 28.51 3.16
CA PRO A 243 -6.40 29.67 2.63
C PRO A 243 -7.90 29.63 2.93
N ALA A 244 -8.50 28.44 2.99
CA ALA A 244 -9.93 28.31 3.29
C ALA A 244 -10.23 28.78 4.72
N ALA A 245 -9.38 28.43 5.69
CA ALA A 245 -9.49 28.88 7.08
C ALA A 245 -8.97 30.30 7.32
N GLY A 246 -8.40 30.95 6.30
CA GLY A 246 -7.92 32.34 6.38
C GLY A 246 -6.58 32.52 7.10
N TYR A 247 -5.80 31.45 7.30
CA TYR A 247 -4.47 31.54 7.89
C TYR A 247 -3.37 31.04 6.95
N ALA A 248 -2.19 31.66 7.08
CA ALA A 248 -0.99 31.33 6.34
C ALA A 248 0.22 31.35 7.26
N ASN A 249 1.18 30.45 7.04
CA ASN A 249 2.41 30.34 7.82
C ASN A 249 2.18 30.20 9.35
N ILE A 250 1.12 29.49 9.75
CA ILE A 250 0.95 29.16 11.17
C ILE A 250 1.94 28.07 11.53
N ARG A 251 2.73 28.33 12.57
CA ARG A 251 3.69 27.37 13.10
C ARG A 251 2.96 26.36 13.99
N GLU A 252 2.87 25.14 13.50
CA GLU A 252 2.38 23.98 14.22
C GLU A 252 3.55 23.17 14.77
N ARG A 253 3.42 22.73 16.02
CA ARG A 253 4.45 21.91 16.68
C ARG A 253 3.89 20.56 17.08
N PHE A 254 4.75 19.55 17.05
CA PHE A 254 4.43 18.18 17.46
C PHE A 254 3.19 17.64 16.73
N ALA A 255 3.14 17.88 15.42
CA ALA A 255 1.99 17.56 14.59
C ALA A 255 2.05 16.12 14.09
N VAL A 256 1.05 15.30 14.43
CA VAL A 256 0.89 13.93 13.96
C VAL A 256 -0.29 13.89 12.99
N ARG A 257 -0.05 13.56 11.73
CA ARG A 257 -1.09 13.50 10.68
C ARG A 257 -1.95 12.26 10.91
N ILE A 258 -3.27 12.45 10.89
CA ILE A 258 -4.27 11.37 10.99
C ILE A 258 -5.13 11.24 9.72
N SER A 259 -5.18 12.27 8.88
CA SER A 259 -5.81 12.23 7.56
C SER A 259 -5.17 13.20 6.56
N ASN A 260 -5.20 12.84 5.29
CA ASN A 260 -4.76 13.71 4.19
C ASN A 260 -5.69 14.91 3.97
N ASN A 261 -6.87 14.97 4.57
CA ASN A 261 -7.72 16.17 4.55
C ASN A 261 -7.11 17.33 5.37
N GLY A 262 -6.05 17.05 6.12
CA GLY A 262 -5.35 18.03 6.95
C GLY A 262 -5.63 17.93 8.44
N GLU A 263 -6.27 16.85 8.89
CA GLU A 263 -6.44 16.61 10.32
C GLU A 263 -5.13 16.12 10.95
N PHE A 264 -4.75 16.81 12.03
CA PHE A 264 -3.61 16.50 12.88
C PHE A 264 -4.03 16.45 14.35
N ILE A 265 -3.26 15.69 15.13
CA ILE A 265 -3.15 15.89 16.59
C ILE A 265 -1.88 16.74 16.79
N HIS A 266 -2.01 17.94 17.37
CA HIS A 266 -0.88 18.87 17.48
C HIS A 266 -1.03 19.88 18.62
N ALA A 267 0.06 20.58 18.93
CA ALA A 267 0.06 21.67 19.87
C ALA A 267 -0.65 22.90 19.29
N ASN A 268 -1.57 23.49 20.05
CA ASN A 268 -2.18 24.77 19.66
C ASN A 268 -2.39 25.70 20.88
N PRO A 269 -1.37 26.51 21.23
CA PRO A 269 -1.42 27.42 22.37
C PRO A 269 -2.56 28.45 22.30
N ALA A 270 -2.99 28.83 21.10
CA ALA A 270 -4.09 29.78 20.89
C ALA A 270 -5.45 29.23 21.33
N SER A 271 -5.59 27.90 21.40
CA SER A 271 -6.81 27.20 21.85
C SER A 271 -6.77 26.75 23.31
N SER A 272 -5.72 27.08 24.07
CA SER A 272 -5.50 26.58 25.44
C SER A 272 -6.69 26.80 26.39
N GLY A 273 -7.40 27.93 26.28
CA GLY A 273 -8.61 28.21 27.08
C GLY A 273 -9.85 27.38 26.68
N ALA A 274 -9.84 26.75 25.51
CA ALA A 274 -10.92 25.92 24.99
C ALA A 274 -10.69 24.41 25.22
N GLN A 275 -9.43 23.99 25.34
CA GLN A 275 -9.06 22.59 25.52
C GLN A 275 -9.68 22.01 26.81
N GLY A 276 -10.43 20.92 26.69
CA GLY A 276 -11.19 20.33 27.80
C GLY A 276 -12.58 20.93 28.03
N ASN A 277 -13.03 21.88 27.21
CA ASN A 277 -14.31 22.58 27.41
C ASN A 277 -15.11 22.86 26.13
N SER A 278 -14.47 23.25 25.02
CA SER A 278 -15.15 23.64 23.80
C SER A 278 -14.30 23.36 22.56
N ASN A 279 -14.94 23.11 21.42
CA ASN A 279 -14.27 22.83 20.15
C ASN A 279 -14.22 24.12 19.30
N VAL A 280 -13.05 24.54 18.83
CA VAL A 280 -12.85 25.89 18.25
C VAL A 280 -11.99 25.93 16.97
N THR A 281 -11.74 24.79 16.31
CA THR A 281 -10.80 24.76 15.15
C THR A 281 -11.36 24.11 13.90
N ASN A 282 -10.51 24.00 12.87
CA ASN A 282 -10.88 23.56 11.52
C ASN A 282 -10.76 22.03 11.34
N GLY A 283 -11.00 21.24 12.39
CA GLY A 283 -11.00 19.77 12.33
C GLY A 283 -9.86 19.07 13.08
N CYS A 284 -8.75 19.76 13.41
CA CYS A 284 -7.67 19.19 14.20
C CYS A 284 -8.08 18.84 15.64
N ILE A 285 -7.29 17.98 16.29
CA ILE A 285 -7.37 17.71 17.72
C ILE A 285 -6.24 18.45 18.42
N ASN A 286 -6.58 19.58 19.04
CA ASN A 286 -5.61 20.47 19.67
C ASN A 286 -5.29 20.07 21.08
N LEU A 287 -4.01 20.05 21.41
CA LEU A 287 -3.49 19.79 22.74
C LEU A 287 -2.66 20.96 23.27
N SER A 288 -2.34 20.91 24.55
CA SER A 288 -1.27 21.72 25.10
C SER A 288 0.06 21.33 24.43
N THR A 289 1.06 22.21 24.46
CA THR A 289 2.36 21.89 23.84
C THR A 289 3.04 20.68 24.48
N GLU A 290 2.92 20.54 25.81
CA GLU A 290 3.48 19.41 26.57
C GLU A 290 2.77 18.10 26.22
N ASP A 291 1.44 18.09 26.20
CA ASP A 291 0.65 16.89 25.87
C ASP A 291 0.88 16.47 24.41
N ALA A 292 0.96 17.44 23.48
CA ALA A 292 1.27 17.18 22.08
C ALA A 292 2.65 16.55 21.90
N GLU A 293 3.67 17.06 22.60
CA GLU A 293 5.01 16.49 22.60
C GLU A 293 5.02 15.07 23.17
N GLN A 294 4.32 14.84 24.28
CA GLN A 294 4.20 13.53 24.89
C GLN A 294 3.55 12.52 23.94
N TYR A 295 2.45 12.89 23.27
CA TYR A 295 1.81 12.05 22.27
C TYR A 295 2.72 11.82 21.05
N PHE A 296 3.31 12.88 20.50
CA PHE A 296 4.19 12.84 19.33
C PHE A 296 5.34 11.84 19.50
N ASN A 297 5.92 11.77 20.71
CA ASN A 297 7.02 10.87 21.02
C ASN A 297 6.60 9.40 21.07
N THR A 298 5.32 9.11 21.29
CA THR A 298 4.82 7.72 21.30
C THR A 298 4.21 7.30 19.98
N ALA A 299 3.62 8.21 19.20
CA ALA A 299 2.94 7.90 17.94
C ALA A 299 3.88 7.32 16.87
N ILE A 300 3.42 6.26 16.19
CA ILE A 300 4.07 5.67 15.01
C ILE A 300 3.10 5.57 13.83
N TYR A 301 3.64 5.54 12.61
CA TYR A 301 2.86 5.26 11.40
C TYR A 301 2.06 3.97 11.59
N GLY A 302 0.76 4.00 11.29
CA GLY A 302 -0.13 2.84 11.41
C GLY A 302 -0.89 2.74 12.73
N ASP A 303 -0.69 3.65 13.69
CA ASP A 303 -1.51 3.67 14.90
C ASP A 303 -2.95 4.13 14.57
N PRO A 304 -3.99 3.44 15.07
CA PRO A 304 -5.37 3.86 14.89
C PRO A 304 -5.76 5.02 15.82
N VAL A 305 -6.46 6.01 15.26
CA VAL A 305 -7.14 7.07 16.01
C VAL A 305 -8.64 6.96 15.76
N GLU A 306 -9.37 6.53 16.78
CA GLU A 306 -10.79 6.24 16.71
C GLU A 306 -11.58 7.48 17.16
N VAL A 307 -12.04 8.25 16.18
CA VAL A 307 -12.84 9.46 16.43
C VAL A 307 -14.32 9.11 16.44
N THR A 308 -15.06 9.59 17.43
CA THR A 308 -16.50 9.41 17.56
C THR A 308 -17.19 10.71 17.95
N GLY A 309 -18.52 10.75 17.81
CA GLY A 309 -19.34 11.86 18.28
C GLY A 309 -19.43 13.07 17.33
N THR A 310 -19.01 12.92 16.07
CA THR A 310 -19.13 13.98 15.05
C THR A 310 -20.06 13.57 13.91
N ARG A 311 -20.58 14.56 13.18
CA ARG A 311 -21.66 14.37 12.19
C ARG A 311 -21.21 13.91 10.81
N ILE A 312 -19.91 13.91 10.51
CA ILE A 312 -19.36 13.51 9.20
C ILE A 312 -18.40 12.35 9.41
N GLN A 313 -18.61 11.24 8.71
CA GLN A 313 -17.70 10.10 8.70
C GLN A 313 -16.52 10.35 7.75
N LEU A 314 -15.36 9.84 8.13
CA LEU A 314 -14.17 9.77 7.29
C LEU A 314 -14.49 8.97 6.02
N SER A 315 -14.02 9.44 4.87
CA SER A 315 -14.35 8.87 3.58
C SER A 315 -13.24 9.07 2.56
N TYR A 316 -13.43 8.52 1.35
CA TYR A 316 -12.53 8.78 0.22
C TYR A 316 -12.36 10.28 -0.09
N ALA A 317 -13.36 11.12 0.24
CA ALA A 317 -13.31 12.56 -0.01
C ALA A 317 -12.31 13.29 0.91
N ASP A 318 -11.89 12.62 1.99
CA ASP A 318 -10.89 13.12 2.92
C ASP A 318 -9.46 12.71 2.52
N GLY A 319 -9.31 11.86 1.50
CA GLY A 319 -8.02 11.29 1.14
C GLY A 319 -7.54 10.24 2.14
N ASP A 320 -6.34 9.72 1.90
CA ASP A 320 -5.82 8.60 2.69
C ASP A 320 -5.51 8.98 4.15
N ILE A 321 -5.66 8.07 5.12
CA ILE A 321 -6.07 6.66 4.98
C ILE A 321 -7.49 6.51 5.53
N TRP A 322 -8.43 6.12 4.67
CA TRP A 322 -9.85 5.92 5.02
C TRP A 322 -10.26 4.45 5.02
N ASP A 323 -9.30 3.54 4.90
CA ASP A 323 -9.50 2.10 4.74
C ASP A 323 -10.34 1.47 5.86
N TRP A 324 -10.15 1.93 7.10
CA TRP A 324 -10.85 1.46 8.29
C TRP A 324 -12.20 2.15 8.54
N ALA A 325 -12.52 3.20 7.77
CA ALA A 325 -13.86 3.79 7.76
C ALA A 325 -14.85 2.95 6.92
N ILE A 326 -14.35 2.01 6.12
CA ILE A 326 -15.16 1.10 5.29
C ILE A 326 -15.49 -0.16 6.09
N PRO A 327 -16.78 -0.56 6.20
CA PRO A 327 -17.16 -1.84 6.80
C PRO A 327 -16.46 -3.03 6.12
N TRP A 328 -16.18 -4.10 6.87
CA TRP A 328 -15.41 -5.24 6.36
C TRP A 328 -16.00 -5.91 5.11
N ASP A 329 -17.32 -6.06 5.04
CA ASP A 329 -17.96 -6.68 3.88
C ASP A 329 -17.87 -5.79 2.64
N GLU A 330 -17.99 -4.47 2.80
CA GLU A 330 -17.76 -3.50 1.73
C GLU A 330 -16.29 -3.51 1.28
N TRP A 331 -15.33 -3.64 2.21
CA TRP A 331 -13.91 -3.75 1.85
C TRP A 331 -13.62 -4.98 1.00
N LYS A 332 -14.16 -6.15 1.37
CA LYS A 332 -14.00 -7.37 0.56
C LYS A 332 -14.63 -7.25 -0.81
N SER A 333 -15.75 -6.55 -0.96
CA SER A 333 -16.40 -6.37 -2.27
C SER A 333 -15.64 -5.42 -3.21
N MET A 334 -14.59 -4.77 -2.72
CA MET A 334 -13.65 -3.98 -3.53
C MET A 334 -12.47 -4.82 -4.08
N SER A 335 -12.37 -6.11 -3.74
CA SER A 335 -11.42 -7.05 -4.37
C SER A 335 -11.78 -7.29 -5.84
N ALA A 336 -10.79 -7.39 -6.73
CA ALA A 336 -11.02 -7.77 -8.12
C ALA A 336 -11.26 -9.29 -8.30
N LEU A 337 -11.18 -10.06 -7.22
CA LEU A 337 -11.40 -11.51 -7.19
C LEU A 337 -12.77 -11.90 -6.63
N THR A 338 -13.53 -10.93 -6.11
CA THR A 338 -14.92 -11.16 -5.68
C THR A 338 -15.89 -11.06 -6.86
N SER A 339 -17.05 -11.72 -6.72
CA SER A 339 -18.19 -11.52 -7.61
C SER A 339 -19.21 -10.52 -7.04
N GLU A 340 -18.99 -10.02 -5.83
CA GLU A 340 -19.85 -9.02 -5.19
C GLU A 340 -19.68 -7.66 -5.88
N ALA A 341 -20.74 -6.87 -5.89
CA ALA A 341 -20.66 -5.50 -6.39
C ALA A 341 -19.88 -4.63 -5.41
N SER A 342 -18.97 -3.81 -5.94
CA SER A 342 -18.27 -2.81 -5.13
C SER A 342 -19.26 -1.81 -4.52
N PRO A 343 -18.92 -1.19 -3.37
CA PRO A 343 -19.84 -0.30 -2.66
C PRO A 343 -20.29 0.88 -3.53
N ALA A 344 -21.58 1.20 -3.47
CA ALA A 344 -22.13 2.34 -4.20
C ALA A 344 -21.59 3.67 -3.64
N GLY A 345 -21.35 4.66 -4.51
CA GLY A 345 -20.96 6.00 -4.10
C GLY A 345 -19.46 6.24 -3.94
N ILE A 346 -18.62 5.21 -4.12
CA ILE A 346 -17.17 5.35 -4.27
C ILE A 346 -16.86 5.68 -5.74
N PRO A 347 -16.16 6.78 -6.05
CA PRO A 347 -15.84 7.15 -7.42
C PRO A 347 -14.76 6.24 -8.02
N SER A 348 -14.62 6.22 -9.35
CA SER A 348 -13.53 5.49 -10.00
C SER A 348 -12.17 6.17 -9.80
N THR A 349 -12.16 7.47 -9.53
CA THR A 349 -10.96 8.26 -9.24
C THR A 349 -11.15 9.14 -8.02
N ALA A 350 -10.12 9.30 -7.20
CA ALA A 350 -10.08 10.23 -6.08
C ALA A 350 -8.65 10.68 -5.84
N PRO A 351 -8.40 11.95 -5.49
CA PRO A 351 -7.05 12.38 -5.14
C PRO A 351 -6.65 11.80 -3.77
N ALA A 352 -5.36 11.43 -3.62
CA ALA A 352 -4.78 11.05 -2.31
C ALA A 352 -5.00 12.13 -1.24
N THR A 353 -4.96 13.39 -1.67
CA THR A 353 -5.04 14.59 -0.84
C THR A 353 -6.05 15.57 -1.45
N PRO A 354 -7.12 15.95 -0.73
CA PRO A 354 -8.11 16.90 -1.20
C PRO A 354 -7.50 18.27 -1.55
N SER A 355 -8.10 18.98 -2.52
CA SER A 355 -7.58 20.29 -3.00
C SER A 355 -7.61 21.41 -1.96
N GLY A 356 -8.44 21.28 -0.92
CA GLY A 356 -8.53 22.21 0.21
C GLY A 356 -7.68 21.83 1.41
N ALA A 357 -6.93 20.72 1.34
CA ALA A 357 -6.11 20.27 2.45
C ALA A 357 -4.96 21.27 2.70
N PRO A 358 -4.69 21.63 3.95
CA PRO A 358 -3.52 22.40 4.37
C PRO A 358 -2.21 21.84 3.80
N GLN A 359 -1.35 22.72 3.31
CA GLN A 359 -0.08 22.35 2.67
C GLN A 359 1.12 22.74 3.53
N PRO A 360 2.19 21.92 3.54
CA PRO A 360 3.49 22.30 4.07
C PRO A 360 4.02 23.57 3.38
N VAL A 361 4.53 24.52 4.15
CA VAL A 361 5.27 25.65 3.58
C VAL A 361 6.64 25.15 3.15
N GLY A 362 6.93 25.24 1.84
CA GLY A 362 8.23 24.86 1.27
C GLY A 362 8.43 23.37 1.00
N GLY A 363 7.41 22.53 1.15
CA GLY A 363 7.40 21.20 0.56
C GLY A 363 7.38 21.29 -0.97
N PRO A 364 7.79 20.25 -1.72
CA PRO A 364 7.55 20.24 -3.16
C PRO A 364 6.06 20.42 -3.38
N GLY A 365 5.66 21.60 -3.85
CA GLY A 365 4.37 21.76 -4.47
C GLY A 365 4.29 20.73 -5.59
N ARG A 366 3.22 19.94 -5.55
CA ARG A 366 2.82 18.90 -6.51
C ARG A 366 3.64 18.81 -7.79
#